data_AF-A0A3Q3F2D4-F1
#
_entry.id   AF-A0A3Q3F2D4-F1
#
_cell.length_a   1.000
_cell.length_b   1.000
_cell.length_c   1.000
_cell.angle_alpha   90.00
_cell.angle_beta   90.00
_cell.angle_gamma   90.00
#
_symmetry.space_group_name_H-M   'P 1'
#
loop_
_entity.id
_entity.type
_entity.pdbx_description
1 polymer ?
#
loop_
_entity_poly.entity_id
_entity_poly.type
_entity_poly.pdbx_seq_one_letter_code
_entity_poly.pdbx_strand_id
1 'polypeptide(L)'
;FSVQQMPSLHVIPEGMKMKSLLFCLFAAQSEVIVPSQPVVSLVGEDVILPCHLDPVMNAFDMFLEWTRPDLNPRFILLWRQGEELETEKHPSFRGRTSVFIDELEKGNISLKLSKVKVSDEGGYKCVKYLSSDCKTPGCGCLMMY
;
A
#
# COMPACT_ATOMS: atom_id res chain seq x y z
N PHE A 1 12.13 11.75 -9.21
CA PHE A 1 11.32 12.79 -8.55
C PHE A 1 11.19 12.43 -7.09
N SER A 2 12.05 13.01 -6.24
CA SER A 2 11.96 12.84 -4.79
C SER A 2 10.74 13.62 -4.32
N VAL A 3 9.78 12.95 -3.71
CA VAL A 3 8.73 13.66 -2.96
C VAL A 3 9.40 14.18 -1.69
N GLN A 4 9.59 15.49 -1.59
CA GLN A 4 10.07 16.13 -0.38
C GLN A 4 8.97 16.00 0.69
N GLN A 5 9.22 15.18 1.72
CA GLN A 5 8.38 15.12 2.92
C GLN A 5 8.55 16.43 3.71
N MET A 6 7.47 17.20 3.92
CA MET A 6 7.48 18.36 4.80
C MET A 6 7.53 17.91 6.28
N PRO A 7 8.17 18.66 7.19
CA PRO A 7 8.13 18.34 8.62
C PRO A 7 6.72 18.59 9.19
N SER A 8 6.10 17.55 9.75
CA SER A 8 4.81 17.65 10.45
C SER A 8 4.99 17.71 11.97
N LEU A 9 4.42 18.72 12.60
CA LEU A 9 4.41 18.86 14.06
C LEU A 9 3.44 17.85 14.68
N HIS A 10 3.94 16.95 15.52
CA HIS A 10 3.13 15.97 16.26
C HIS A 10 2.88 16.45 17.70
N VAL A 11 1.61 16.57 18.10
CA VAL A 11 1.18 16.96 19.45
C VAL A 11 0.75 15.72 20.23
N ILE A 12 1.26 15.54 21.45
CA ILE A 12 1.02 14.36 22.29
C ILE A 12 -0.12 14.64 23.28
N PRO A 13 -1.20 13.82 23.32
CA PRO A 13 -2.23 13.93 24.34
C PRO A 13 -1.72 13.42 25.71
N GLU A 14 -2.17 14.04 26.80
CA GLU A 14 -1.81 13.59 28.14
C GLU A 14 -2.36 12.18 28.43
N GLY A 15 -1.48 11.27 28.86
CA GLY A 15 -1.84 9.89 29.23
C GLY A 15 -1.41 8.80 28.25
N MET A 16 -0.86 9.15 27.08
CA MET A 16 -0.34 8.15 26.13
C MET A 16 0.97 7.53 26.65
N LYS A 17 0.97 6.19 26.85
CA LYS A 17 2.15 5.47 27.36
C LYS A 17 3.32 5.55 26.36
N MET A 18 4.53 5.79 26.86
CA MET A 18 5.75 5.99 26.06
C MET A 18 6.07 4.86 25.06
N LYS A 19 5.79 3.59 25.42
CA LYS A 19 5.96 2.45 24.50
C LYS A 19 4.94 2.46 23.35
N SER A 20 3.71 2.90 23.62
CA SER A 20 2.65 3.06 22.63
C SER A 20 2.94 4.23 21.70
N LEU A 21 3.44 5.34 22.26
CA LEU A 21 3.90 6.50 21.51
C LEU A 21 5.02 6.11 20.53
N LEU A 22 6.03 5.36 21.00
CA LEU A 22 7.13 4.91 20.15
C LEU A 22 6.62 4.05 18.98
N PHE A 23 5.74 3.08 19.26
CA PHE A 23 5.15 2.24 18.23
C PHE A 23 4.32 3.03 17.20
N CYS A 24 3.48 3.98 17.65
CA CYS A 24 2.71 4.86 16.76
C CYS A 24 3.61 5.74 15.89
N LEU A 25 4.67 6.31 16.46
CA LEU A 25 5.63 7.12 15.71
C LEU A 25 6.34 6.30 14.62
N PHE A 26 6.74 5.06 14.91
CA PHE A 26 7.37 4.18 13.91
C PHE A 26 6.39 3.73 12.82
N ALA A 27 5.15 3.39 13.17
CA ALA A 27 4.12 3.00 12.20
C ALA A 27 3.73 4.17 11.27
N ALA A 28 3.66 5.39 11.81
CA ALA A 28 3.40 6.61 11.03
C ALA A 28 4.57 7.02 10.12
N GLN A 29 5.78 6.50 10.36
CA GLN A 29 7.01 6.84 9.63
C GLN A 29 7.37 5.87 8.50
N SER A 30 6.64 4.77 8.27
CA SER A 30 6.98 3.91 7.13
C SER A 30 6.63 4.53 5.80
N GLU A 31 7.64 4.61 4.95
CA GLU A 31 7.55 5.03 3.57
C GLU A 31 7.43 3.82 2.65
N VAL A 32 6.90 4.07 1.45
CA VAL A 32 6.81 3.07 0.39
C VAL A 32 7.98 3.26 -0.55
N ILE A 33 8.81 2.23 -0.68
CA ILE A 33 9.93 2.19 -1.60
C ILE A 33 9.49 1.50 -2.89
N VAL A 34 9.57 2.25 -3.98
CA VAL A 34 9.35 1.76 -5.35
C VAL A 34 10.65 1.97 -6.13
N PRO A 35 11.13 0.97 -6.90
CA PRO A 35 12.33 1.16 -7.68
C PRO A 35 12.17 2.25 -8.73
N SER A 36 13.29 2.91 -9.03
CA SER A 36 13.35 4.00 -10.00
C SER A 36 13.34 3.53 -11.45
N GLN A 37 13.65 2.26 -11.69
CA GLN A 37 13.70 1.67 -13.02
C GLN A 37 12.35 1.08 -13.41
N PRO A 38 11.92 1.25 -14.68
CA PRO A 38 10.71 0.60 -15.19
C PRO A 38 10.83 -0.92 -15.14
N VAL A 39 9.73 -1.59 -14.83
CA VAL A 39 9.61 -3.04 -14.92
C VAL A 39 9.23 -3.42 -16.35
N VAL A 40 9.93 -4.40 -16.93
CA VAL A 40 9.68 -4.89 -18.29
C VAL A 40 9.20 -6.33 -18.22
N SER A 41 8.17 -6.67 -19.01
CA SER A 41 7.67 -8.03 -19.15
C SER A 41 7.21 -8.30 -20.59
N LEU A 42 7.17 -9.57 -20.97
CA LEU A 42 6.65 -10.02 -22.25
C LEU A 42 5.13 -10.19 -22.16
N VAL A 43 4.43 -9.96 -23.27
CA VAL A 43 2.99 -10.20 -23.36
C VAL A 43 2.69 -11.68 -23.09
N GLY A 44 1.72 -11.95 -22.23
CA GLY A 44 1.30 -13.29 -21.83
C GLY A 44 2.00 -13.83 -20.58
N GLU A 45 3.15 -13.26 -20.20
CA GLU A 45 3.88 -13.65 -19.00
C GLU A 45 3.29 -13.00 -17.73
N ASP A 46 3.74 -13.49 -16.59
CA ASP A 46 3.48 -12.86 -15.30
C ASP A 46 4.58 -11.83 -14.97
N VAL A 47 4.23 -10.75 -14.29
CA VAL A 47 5.18 -9.71 -13.87
C VAL A 47 4.96 -9.37 -12.40
N ILE A 48 6.03 -8.94 -11.73
CA ILE A 48 5.98 -8.42 -10.37
C ILE A 48 6.25 -6.92 -10.41
N LEU A 49 5.32 -6.13 -9.89
CA LEU A 49 5.53 -4.71 -9.63
C LEU A 49 6.00 -4.56 -8.19
N PRO A 50 7.30 -4.26 -7.98
CA PRO A 50 7.89 -4.22 -6.66
C PRO A 50 7.43 -3.00 -5.85
N CYS A 51 7.10 -3.24 -4.58
CA CYS A 51 6.74 -2.21 -3.62
C CYS A 51 7.04 -2.73 -2.20
N HIS A 52 7.86 -2.00 -1.44
CA HIS A 52 8.31 -2.43 -0.11
C HIS A 52 8.12 -1.32 0.91
N LEU A 53 7.91 -1.70 2.17
CA LEU A 53 7.87 -0.77 3.30
C LEU A 53 9.27 -0.57 3.87
N ASP A 54 9.63 0.69 4.12
CA ASP A 54 10.84 1.05 4.87
C ASP A 54 10.47 2.01 6.03
N PRO A 55 10.73 1.65 7.30
CA PRO A 55 11.29 0.38 7.74
C PRO A 55 10.35 -0.80 7.52
N VAL A 56 10.93 -2.00 7.43
CA VAL A 56 10.19 -3.27 7.30
C VAL A 56 9.22 -3.45 8.47
N MET A 57 7.94 -3.68 8.15
CA MET A 57 6.88 -3.94 9.12
C MET A 57 5.79 -4.84 8.54
N ASN A 58 5.00 -5.44 9.43
CA ASN A 58 3.89 -6.31 9.03
C ASN A 58 2.77 -5.51 8.34
N ALA A 59 2.54 -5.80 7.07
CA ALA A 59 1.52 -5.17 6.24
C ALA A 59 0.20 -5.97 6.16
N PHE A 60 0.12 -7.15 6.78
CA PHE A 60 -1.02 -8.07 6.63
C PHE A 60 -2.34 -7.42 7.06
N ASP A 61 -2.34 -6.73 8.20
CA ASP A 61 -3.54 -6.05 8.71
C ASP A 61 -3.80 -4.68 8.07
N MET A 62 -2.83 -4.14 7.31
CA MET A 62 -2.92 -2.82 6.70
C MET A 62 -3.94 -2.77 5.55
N PHE A 63 -4.32 -1.57 5.16
CA PHE A 63 -5.00 -1.33 3.90
C PHE A 63 -3.94 -1.10 2.82
N LEU A 64 -4.01 -1.85 1.72
CA LEU A 64 -3.10 -1.70 0.59
C LEU A 64 -3.91 -1.43 -0.67
N GLU A 65 -3.50 -0.42 -1.42
CA GLU A 65 -4.10 -0.05 -2.69
C GLU A 65 -3.06 -0.04 -3.79
N TRP A 66 -3.32 -0.79 -4.84
CA TRP A 66 -2.66 -0.59 -6.12
C TRP A 66 -3.63 0.10 -7.06
N THR A 67 -3.19 1.22 -7.63
CA THR A 67 -4.01 2.04 -8.52
C THR A 67 -3.29 2.38 -9.82
N ARG A 68 -4.09 2.56 -10.86
CA ARG A 68 -3.70 3.14 -12.15
C ARG A 68 -4.45 4.46 -12.35
N PRO A 69 -3.77 5.61 -12.24
CA PRO A 69 -4.42 6.92 -12.27
C PRO A 69 -5.18 7.23 -13.56
N ASP A 70 -4.86 6.54 -14.65
CA ASP A 70 -5.44 6.75 -15.97
C ASP A 70 -6.65 5.84 -16.26
N LEU A 71 -7.00 4.93 -15.34
CA LEU A 71 -8.16 4.04 -15.44
C LEU A 71 -9.34 4.54 -14.61
N ASN A 72 -10.54 4.14 -15.01
CA ASN A 72 -11.77 4.32 -14.25
C ASN A 72 -12.61 3.03 -14.24
N PRO A 73 -12.77 2.33 -13.10
CA PRO A 73 -12.22 2.66 -11.78
C PRO A 73 -10.69 2.50 -11.75
N ARG A 74 -10.02 3.31 -10.92
CA ARG A 74 -8.54 3.34 -10.84
C ARG A 74 -7.93 2.16 -10.10
N PHE A 75 -8.72 1.44 -9.30
CA PHE A 75 -8.23 0.37 -8.43
C PHE A 75 -7.95 -0.89 -9.24
N ILE A 76 -6.76 -1.44 -9.11
CA ILE A 76 -6.41 -2.73 -9.74
C ILE A 76 -6.26 -3.84 -8.71
N LEU A 77 -5.86 -3.50 -7.48
CA LEU A 77 -5.90 -4.38 -6.31
C LEU A 77 -6.21 -3.56 -5.05
N LEU A 78 -7.04 -4.14 -4.18
CA LEU A 78 -7.39 -3.61 -2.87
C LEU A 78 -7.26 -4.74 -1.86
N TRP A 79 -6.44 -4.53 -0.83
CA TRP A 79 -6.28 -5.43 0.30
C TRP A 79 -6.74 -4.73 1.57
N ARG A 80 -7.59 -5.38 2.35
CA ARG A 80 -8.14 -4.83 3.59
C ARG A 80 -8.33 -5.95 4.61
N GLN A 81 -7.76 -5.77 5.80
CA GLN A 81 -8.02 -6.63 6.97
C GLN A 81 -7.84 -8.14 6.66
N GLY A 82 -6.80 -8.48 5.91
CA GLY A 82 -6.48 -9.87 5.56
C GLY A 82 -7.18 -10.42 4.32
N GLU A 83 -7.99 -9.61 3.62
CA GLU A 83 -8.73 -10.05 2.44
C GLU A 83 -8.55 -9.11 1.24
N GLU A 84 -8.62 -9.69 0.04
CA GLU A 84 -8.59 -8.96 -1.23
C GLU A 84 -10.03 -8.62 -1.70
N LEU A 85 -10.27 -7.36 -2.02
CA LEU A 85 -11.60 -6.87 -2.44
C LEU A 85 -11.73 -6.82 -3.97
N GLU A 86 -12.47 -7.77 -4.53
CA GLU A 86 -12.65 -7.91 -5.99
C GLU A 86 -13.68 -6.94 -6.61
N THR A 87 -14.69 -6.52 -5.84
CA THR A 87 -15.84 -5.77 -6.36
C THR A 87 -15.46 -4.40 -6.93
N GLU A 88 -14.49 -3.73 -6.33
CA GLU A 88 -14.06 -2.38 -6.71
C GLU A 88 -12.92 -2.33 -7.74
N LYS A 89 -12.36 -3.50 -8.09
CA LYS A 89 -11.30 -3.57 -9.09
C LYS A 89 -11.80 -3.26 -10.49
N HIS A 90 -10.92 -2.62 -11.26
CA HIS A 90 -11.07 -2.45 -12.68
C HIS A 90 -11.24 -3.81 -13.37
N PRO A 91 -12.26 -3.99 -14.23
CA PRO A 91 -12.59 -5.28 -14.83
C PRO A 91 -11.42 -5.97 -15.54
N SER A 92 -10.52 -5.21 -16.18
CA SER A 92 -9.35 -5.76 -16.88
C SER A 92 -8.30 -6.43 -15.99
N PHE A 93 -8.36 -6.19 -14.67
CA PHE A 93 -7.40 -6.68 -13.67
C PHE A 93 -7.97 -7.77 -12.76
N ARG A 94 -9.30 -7.97 -12.76
CA ARG A 94 -9.95 -9.03 -11.97
C ARG A 94 -9.38 -10.41 -12.28
N GLY A 95 -9.05 -11.17 -11.24
CA GLY A 95 -8.45 -12.51 -11.37
C GLY A 95 -7.06 -12.54 -12.00
N ARG A 96 -6.40 -11.39 -12.16
CA ARG A 96 -5.04 -11.27 -12.71
C ARG A 96 -4.05 -10.65 -11.74
N THR A 97 -4.53 -9.99 -10.68
CA THR A 97 -3.70 -9.36 -9.67
C THR A 97 -3.72 -10.14 -8.37
N SER A 98 -2.60 -10.19 -7.66
CA SER A 98 -2.55 -10.67 -6.28
C SER A 98 -1.36 -10.09 -5.52
N VAL A 99 -1.42 -10.08 -4.20
CA VAL A 99 -0.27 -9.85 -3.32
C VAL A 99 0.37 -11.16 -2.88
N PHE A 100 1.59 -11.11 -2.40
CA PHE A 100 2.29 -12.25 -1.79
C PHE A 100 1.98 -12.31 -0.31
N ILE A 101 0.93 -13.04 0.07
CA ILE A 101 0.40 -13.06 1.45
C ILE A 101 1.50 -13.35 2.49
N ASP A 102 2.33 -14.37 2.24
CA ASP A 102 3.43 -14.78 3.14
C ASP A 102 4.56 -13.75 3.27
N GLU A 103 4.61 -12.78 2.36
CA GLU A 103 5.62 -11.73 2.30
C GLU A 103 5.11 -10.39 2.87
N LEU A 104 3.80 -10.27 3.13
CA LEU A 104 3.21 -9.08 3.76
C LEU A 104 3.76 -8.86 5.17
N GLU A 105 3.99 -9.93 5.94
CA GLU A 105 4.59 -9.84 7.28
C GLU A 105 6.01 -9.27 7.26
N LYS A 106 6.69 -9.38 6.12
CA LYS A 106 8.04 -8.88 5.86
C LYS A 106 8.03 -7.52 5.16
N GLY A 107 6.89 -6.84 5.12
CA GLY A 107 6.73 -5.50 4.52
C GLY A 107 6.84 -5.48 3.00
N ASN A 108 6.75 -6.63 2.34
CA ASN A 108 6.74 -6.71 0.89
C ASN A 108 5.29 -6.71 0.40
N ILE A 109 4.90 -5.58 -0.20
CA ILE A 109 3.54 -5.30 -0.69
C ILE A 109 3.52 -5.27 -2.23
N SER A 110 4.45 -6.00 -2.86
CA SER A 110 4.57 -6.10 -4.30
C SER A 110 3.35 -6.75 -4.93
N LEU A 111 2.97 -6.27 -6.11
CA LEU A 111 1.85 -6.81 -6.88
C LEU A 111 2.35 -7.83 -7.88
N LYS A 112 1.74 -9.02 -7.89
CA LYS A 112 1.82 -9.93 -9.03
C LYS A 112 0.72 -9.58 -10.03
N LEU A 113 1.07 -9.37 -11.29
CA LEU A 113 0.14 -9.21 -12.40
C LEU A 113 0.35 -10.34 -13.41
N SER A 114 -0.67 -11.17 -13.59
CA SER A 114 -0.61 -12.33 -14.49
C SER A 114 -1.11 -12.05 -15.90
N LYS A 115 -0.56 -12.78 -16.87
CA LYS A 115 -0.95 -12.74 -18.29
C LYS A 115 -0.92 -11.33 -18.88
N VAL A 116 0.21 -10.64 -18.75
CA VAL A 116 0.40 -9.23 -19.14
C VAL A 116 -0.09 -8.96 -20.56
N LYS A 117 -0.76 -7.84 -20.76
CA LYS A 117 -1.31 -7.36 -22.04
C LYS A 117 -0.65 -6.04 -22.40
N VAL A 118 -0.65 -5.70 -23.69
CA VAL A 118 -0.18 -4.39 -24.17
C VAL A 118 -0.94 -3.23 -23.48
N SER A 119 -2.23 -3.41 -23.21
CA SER A 119 -3.06 -2.43 -22.49
C SER A 119 -2.66 -2.21 -21.02
N ASP A 120 -1.84 -3.09 -20.45
CA ASP A 120 -1.36 -2.96 -19.08
C ASP A 120 -0.18 -1.97 -18.99
N GLU A 121 0.37 -1.51 -20.12
CA GLU A 121 1.41 -0.48 -20.13
C GLU A 121 0.92 0.83 -19.49
N GLY A 122 1.70 1.36 -18.54
CA GLY A 122 1.43 2.66 -17.92
C GLY A 122 1.93 2.79 -16.48
N GLY A 123 1.49 3.86 -15.82
CA GLY A 123 1.92 4.22 -14.47
C GLY A 123 1.08 3.57 -13.38
N TYR A 124 1.74 2.91 -12.45
CA TYR A 124 1.13 2.28 -11.28
C TYR A 124 1.50 3.02 -10.01
N LYS A 125 0.58 3.07 -9.04
CA LYS A 125 0.81 3.62 -7.70
C LYS A 125 0.48 2.58 -6.65
N CYS A 126 1.33 2.49 -5.65
CA CYS A 126 1.20 1.63 -4.47
C CYS A 126 1.02 2.55 -3.25
N VAL A 127 -0.07 2.36 -2.50
CA VAL A 127 -0.42 3.18 -1.33
C VAL A 127 -0.79 2.27 -0.16
N LYS A 128 -0.38 2.64 1.05
CA LYS A 128 -0.69 1.92 2.30
C LYS A 128 -1.37 2.84 3.31
N TYR A 129 -2.30 2.29 4.09
CA TYR A 129 -2.89 2.93 5.26
C TYR A 129 -2.88 1.98 6.46
N LEU A 130 -2.72 2.51 7.67
CA LEU A 130 -2.61 1.69 8.86
C LEU A 130 -4.00 1.22 9.31
N SER A 131 -4.07 -0.01 9.84
CA SER A 131 -5.33 -0.56 10.35
C SER A 131 -5.84 0.16 11.60
N SER A 132 -4.92 0.76 12.37
CA SER A 132 -5.20 1.61 13.53
C SER A 132 -5.99 2.87 13.17
N ASP A 133 -5.99 3.29 11.90
CA ASP A 133 -6.70 4.49 11.45
C ASP A 133 -8.22 4.30 11.47
N CYS A 134 -8.73 3.07 11.71
CA CYS A 134 -10.16 2.75 11.63
C CYS A 134 -10.76 2.06 12.88
N LYS A 135 -9.99 1.76 13.96
CA LYS A 135 -10.49 0.89 15.06
C LYS A 135 -10.43 1.44 16.50
N THR A 136 -10.16 2.73 16.72
CA THR A 136 -10.26 3.29 18.08
C THR A 136 -11.03 4.61 18.08
N PRO A 137 -12.13 4.74 18.83
CA PRO A 137 -12.62 6.06 19.22
C PRO A 137 -11.51 6.71 20.06
N GLY A 138 -10.76 7.64 19.46
CA GLY A 138 -9.67 8.36 20.12
C GLY A 138 -8.24 8.03 19.69
N CYS A 139 -8.01 7.18 18.69
CA CYS A 139 -6.68 7.03 18.08
C CYS A 139 -6.70 7.60 16.66
N GLY A 140 -6.82 8.92 16.58
CA GLY A 140 -6.62 9.67 15.35
C GLY A 140 -5.15 10.01 15.17
N CYS A 141 -4.46 9.31 14.27
CA CYS A 141 -3.47 9.98 13.45
C CYS A 141 -4.20 10.45 12.19
N LEU A 142 -4.62 11.71 12.20
CA LEU A 142 -5.32 12.44 11.13
C LEU A 142 -6.73 11.95 10.75
N MET A 143 -7.72 12.28 11.58
CA MET A 143 -9.00 12.73 11.01
C MET A 143 -8.86 14.23 10.75
N MET A 144 -8.45 14.60 9.53
CA MET A 144 -8.53 15.99 9.04
C MET A 144 -9.93 16.21 8.44
N TYR A 145 -10.89 16.63 9.26
CA TYR A 145 -11.99 17.58 8.96
C TYR A 145 -12.54 18.13 10.28
#